data_AF-A0A1Y2ISZ9-F1
#
_entry.id   AF-A0A1Y2ISZ9-F1
#
_cell.length_a   1.000
_cell.length_b   1.000
_cell.length_c   1.000
_cell.angle_alpha   90.00
_cell.angle_beta   90.00
_cell.angle_gamma   90.00
#
_symmetry.space_group_name_H-M   'P 1'
#
loop_
_entity.id
_entity.type
_entity.pdbx_description
1 polymer ?
#
loop_
_entity_poly.entity_id
_entity_poly.type
_entity_poly.pdbx_seq_one_letter_code
_entity_poly.pdbx_strand_id
1 'polypeptide(L)'
;MSASEKQACNEVQPTPTMFSSTSTSTSTSKPRSDASTQSPMRTILVFTALLTPLAIAPYLLARRHLLPLHTQLADLHALHTQLARELHAARADLGRLAREAAGARADSDAALQSGLAQLRAGVEAETREVRAHVSGEVGREGKKLSALLAAARRVAEEREGARRAWEEEVRRDVGVLLSENLVRRTQFAAELRELSRALADTAAFIQEVEMRQGWPPRPEDGRGIERTRRLAQRLQAFAETMEMQPAPPQPQHDVPGEVNKDPSEGNIDEDKKA
;
A
#
# COMPACT_ATOMS: atom_id res chain seq x y z
N MET A 1 -22.11 -7.19 5.85
CA MET A 1 -23.53 -7.05 5.49
C MET A 1 -24.10 -8.44 5.29
N SER A 2 -25.21 -8.71 6.00
CA SER A 2 -26.23 -9.73 5.73
C SER A 2 -25.80 -11.20 5.75
N ALA A 3 -26.18 -11.93 6.81
CA ALA A 3 -27.17 -13.00 6.70
C ALA A 3 -27.35 -13.79 8.02
N SER A 4 -28.60 -14.15 8.26
CA SER A 4 -29.05 -15.36 8.97
C SER A 4 -28.90 -15.42 10.49
N GLU A 5 -29.87 -14.84 11.18
CA GLU A 5 -30.31 -15.33 12.48
C GLU A 5 -31.67 -16.02 12.29
N LYS A 6 -31.64 -17.35 12.20
CA LYS A 6 -32.84 -18.20 12.06
C LYS A 6 -33.40 -18.47 13.45
N GLN A 7 -34.56 -17.89 13.74
CA GLN A 7 -35.45 -18.31 14.82
C GLN A 7 -35.97 -19.72 14.54
N ALA A 8 -35.76 -20.63 15.47
CA ALA A 8 -36.48 -21.90 15.56
C ALA A 8 -37.54 -21.77 16.65
N CYS A 9 -38.79 -21.63 16.24
CA CYS A 9 -39.96 -21.88 17.07
C CYS A 9 -40.01 -23.38 17.40
N ASN A 10 -40.09 -23.73 18.68
CA ASN A 10 -40.53 -25.06 19.10
C ASN A 10 -41.84 -24.93 19.86
N GLU A 11 -42.84 -25.53 19.25
CA GLU A 11 -44.26 -25.52 19.55
C GLU A 11 -44.54 -26.57 20.63
N VAL A 12 -44.97 -26.11 21.81
CA VAL A 12 -45.41 -26.99 22.90
C VAL A 12 -46.92 -27.18 22.74
N GLN A 13 -47.33 -28.34 22.24
CA GLN A 13 -48.72 -28.80 22.31
C GLN A 13 -49.02 -29.35 23.71
N PRO A 14 -50.12 -28.91 24.37
CA PRO A 14 -50.76 -29.69 25.41
C PRO A 14 -51.92 -30.52 24.84
N THR A 15 -51.74 -31.84 24.89
CA THR A 15 -52.71 -32.88 24.53
C THR A 15 -53.86 -32.93 25.55
N PRO A 16 -55.11 -33.19 25.12
CA PRO A 16 -56.32 -33.10 25.95
C PRO A 16 -56.55 -34.34 26.83
N THR A 17 -56.80 -34.14 28.12
CA THR A 17 -57.33 -35.17 29.01
C THR A 17 -58.86 -35.25 28.87
N MET A 18 -59.30 -36.33 28.23
CA MET A 18 -60.68 -36.80 28.24
C MET A 18 -61.10 -37.24 29.64
N PHE A 19 -62.30 -36.89 30.11
CA PHE A 19 -63.13 -37.76 30.96
C PHE A 19 -64.57 -37.24 30.99
N SER A 20 -65.47 -37.98 30.34
CA SER A 20 -66.92 -37.88 30.47
C SER A 20 -67.47 -39.30 30.54
N SER A 21 -68.67 -39.44 31.11
CA SER A 21 -69.62 -40.58 30.99
C SER A 21 -69.73 -41.55 32.19
N THR A 22 -70.72 -41.23 33.03
CA THR A 22 -71.93 -42.05 33.29
C THR A 22 -71.83 -43.54 33.67
N SER A 23 -72.12 -43.81 34.94
CA SER A 23 -73.16 -44.71 35.48
C SER A 23 -73.77 -45.78 34.57
N THR A 24 -73.66 -47.07 34.94
CA THR A 24 -74.74 -48.08 34.76
C THR A 24 -74.48 -49.33 35.62
N SER A 25 -75.23 -49.49 36.72
CA SER A 25 -75.32 -50.74 37.48
C SER A 25 -76.80 -51.11 37.63
N THR A 26 -77.29 -51.95 36.73
CA THR A 26 -78.61 -52.59 36.76
C THR A 26 -78.47 -53.98 37.38
N SER A 27 -78.98 -54.18 38.59
CA SER A 27 -79.23 -55.50 39.19
C SER A 27 -80.73 -55.71 39.35
N THR A 28 -81.22 -56.78 38.71
CA THR A 28 -82.63 -57.18 38.65
C THR A 28 -82.72 -58.63 39.09
N SER A 29 -83.41 -58.92 40.21
CA SER A 29 -84.31 -60.08 40.34
C SER A 29 -85.01 -60.16 41.72
N LYS A 30 -86.34 -60.01 41.67
CA LYS A 30 -87.48 -60.49 42.52
C LYS A 30 -87.34 -61.93 43.12
N PRO A 31 -88.36 -62.53 43.82
CA PRO A 31 -89.46 -62.02 44.70
C PRO A 31 -89.79 -62.91 45.94
N ARG A 32 -90.63 -62.42 46.89
CA ARG A 32 -91.82 -63.08 47.54
C ARG A 32 -92.21 -62.32 48.83
N SER A 33 -93.36 -61.65 48.88
CA SER A 33 -94.65 -62.04 49.51
C SER A 33 -94.54 -62.26 51.03
N ASP A 34 -95.24 -61.55 51.91
CA ASP A 34 -96.68 -61.70 52.15
C ASP A 34 -97.38 -60.47 52.80
N ALA A 35 -98.71 -60.55 52.80
CA ALA A 35 -99.75 -59.58 53.07
C ALA A 35 -99.83 -58.96 54.49
N SER A 36 -100.35 -57.72 54.57
CA SER A 36 -101.49 -57.40 55.44
C SER A 36 -102.08 -56.01 55.11
N THR A 37 -103.40 -55.94 55.11
CA THR A 37 -104.27 -54.84 54.68
C THR A 37 -104.48 -53.79 55.79
N GLN A 38 -104.08 -52.54 55.56
CA GLN A 38 -104.45 -51.38 56.41
C GLN A 38 -104.77 -50.13 55.57
N SER A 39 -105.76 -49.35 56.02
CA SER A 39 -106.56 -48.38 55.24
C SER A 39 -105.78 -47.23 54.56
N PRO A 40 -105.96 -46.98 53.25
CA PRO A 40 -105.06 -46.13 52.45
C PRO A 40 -105.18 -44.62 52.69
N MET A 41 -106.31 -44.11 53.19
CA MET A 41 -106.49 -42.65 53.29
C MET A 41 -105.79 -41.99 54.49
N ARG A 42 -105.65 -42.70 55.63
CA ARG A 42 -104.87 -42.19 56.77
C ARG A 42 -103.37 -42.26 56.50
N THR A 43 -102.91 -43.30 55.81
CA THR A 43 -101.52 -43.42 55.37
C THR A 43 -101.18 -42.35 54.35
N ILE A 44 -102.02 -42.00 53.37
CA ILE A 44 -101.68 -40.93 52.42
C ILE A 44 -101.49 -39.58 53.14
N LEU A 45 -102.36 -39.21 54.09
CA LEU A 45 -102.20 -37.95 54.82
C LEU A 45 -100.98 -37.96 55.75
N VAL A 46 -100.75 -39.02 56.50
CA VAL A 46 -99.57 -39.14 57.40
C VAL A 46 -98.28 -39.27 56.59
N PHE A 47 -98.28 -40.03 55.49
CA PHE A 47 -97.15 -40.12 54.56
C PHE A 47 -96.91 -38.79 53.87
N THR A 48 -97.91 -38.03 53.42
CA THR A 48 -97.66 -36.68 52.89
C THR A 48 -97.17 -35.75 53.99
N ALA A 49 -97.69 -35.79 55.21
CA ALA A 49 -97.21 -34.96 56.32
C ALA A 49 -95.76 -35.28 56.75
N LEU A 50 -95.29 -36.51 56.55
CA LEU A 50 -93.90 -36.94 56.79
C LEU A 50 -93.00 -36.81 55.56
N LEU A 51 -93.49 -37.11 54.35
CA LEU A 51 -92.75 -36.95 53.09
C LEU A 51 -92.62 -35.49 52.70
N THR A 52 -93.60 -34.64 52.98
CA THR A 52 -93.54 -33.23 52.59
C THR A 52 -92.35 -32.53 53.23
N PRO A 53 -92.09 -32.61 54.56
CA PRO A 53 -90.86 -32.08 55.11
C PRO A 53 -89.63 -32.86 54.62
N LEU A 54 -89.71 -34.17 54.39
CA LEU A 54 -88.60 -34.96 53.85
C LEU A 54 -88.24 -34.60 52.38
N ALA A 55 -89.20 -34.11 51.60
CA ALA A 55 -89.05 -33.69 50.21
C ALA A 55 -88.76 -32.19 50.08
N ILE A 56 -89.31 -31.36 50.98
CA ILE A 56 -89.08 -29.90 50.99
C ILE A 56 -87.76 -29.54 51.68
N ALA A 57 -87.35 -30.26 52.74
CA ALA A 57 -86.08 -29.99 53.42
C ALA A 57 -84.86 -29.98 52.48
N PRO A 58 -84.62 -30.98 51.61
CA PRO A 58 -83.49 -30.94 50.69
C PRO A 58 -83.60 -29.78 49.68
N TYR A 59 -84.82 -29.38 49.29
CA TYR A 59 -85.03 -28.24 48.41
C TYR A 59 -84.71 -26.90 49.11
N LEU A 60 -85.12 -26.72 50.36
CA LEU A 60 -84.80 -25.52 51.14
C LEU A 60 -83.31 -25.44 51.50
N LEU A 61 -82.67 -26.58 51.80
CA LEU A 61 -81.23 -26.65 52.03
C LEU A 61 -80.46 -26.27 50.75
N ALA A 62 -80.82 -26.86 49.61
CA ALA A 62 -80.26 -26.50 48.31
C ALA A 62 -80.46 -25.00 48.00
N ARG A 63 -81.67 -24.47 48.23
CA ARG A 63 -81.96 -23.04 48.02
C ARG A 63 -81.12 -22.14 48.93
N ARG A 64 -80.93 -22.52 50.20
CA ARG A 64 -80.07 -21.79 51.14
C ARG A 64 -78.59 -21.82 50.74
N HIS A 65 -78.12 -22.90 50.10
CA HIS A 65 -76.76 -23.00 49.56
C HIS A 65 -76.59 -22.31 48.20
N LEU A 66 -77.64 -22.20 47.39
CA LEU A 66 -77.57 -21.54 46.07
C LEU A 66 -77.46 -20.01 46.19
N LEU A 67 -78.09 -19.40 47.18
CA LEU A 67 -77.99 -17.95 47.41
C LEU A 67 -76.55 -17.45 47.61
N PRO A 68 -75.73 -18.02 48.54
CA PRO A 68 -74.35 -17.60 48.71
C PRO A 68 -73.48 -17.91 47.49
N LEU A 69 -73.79 -18.96 46.71
CA LEU A 69 -73.10 -19.22 45.44
C LEU A 69 -73.41 -18.13 44.40
N HIS A 70 -74.67 -17.68 44.31
CA HIS A 70 -75.03 -16.60 43.41
C HIS A 70 -74.40 -15.27 43.81
N THR A 71 -74.31 -14.95 45.11
CA THR A 71 -73.60 -13.75 45.56
C THR A 71 -72.10 -13.86 45.27
N GLN A 72 -71.48 -15.02 45.53
CA GLN A 72 -70.06 -15.25 45.19
C GLN A 72 -69.79 -15.15 43.69
N LEU A 73 -70.69 -15.66 42.84
CA LEU A 73 -70.58 -15.51 41.39
C LEU A 73 -70.71 -14.04 40.99
N ALA A 74 -71.64 -13.29 41.57
CA ALA A 74 -71.79 -11.86 41.30
C ALA A 74 -70.52 -11.07 41.70
N ASP A 75 -69.93 -11.38 42.85
CA ASP A 75 -68.69 -10.78 43.33
C ASP A 75 -67.51 -11.15 42.42
N LEU A 76 -67.38 -12.41 42.01
CA LEU A 76 -66.37 -12.86 41.05
C LEU A 76 -66.52 -12.15 39.70
N HIS A 77 -67.75 -11.98 39.21
CA HIS A 77 -68.00 -11.23 37.99
C HIS A 77 -67.63 -9.76 38.14
N ALA A 78 -67.96 -9.12 39.27
CA ALA A 78 -67.56 -7.74 39.54
C ALA A 78 -66.02 -7.61 39.53
N LEU A 79 -65.31 -8.48 40.25
CA LEU A 79 -63.84 -8.51 40.26
C LEU A 79 -63.25 -8.77 38.88
N HIS A 80 -63.81 -9.71 38.10
CA HIS A 80 -63.34 -9.98 36.75
C HIS A 80 -63.51 -8.75 35.84
N THR A 81 -64.65 -8.05 35.93
CA THR A 81 -64.85 -6.80 35.16
C THR A 81 -63.90 -5.69 35.61
N GLN A 82 -63.58 -5.61 36.90
CA GLN A 82 -62.61 -4.66 37.42
C GLN A 82 -61.20 -4.97 36.90
N LEU A 83 -60.74 -6.22 37.02
CA LEU A 83 -59.44 -6.66 36.50
C LEU A 83 -59.34 -6.46 34.99
N ALA A 84 -60.40 -6.72 34.24
CA ALA A 84 -60.42 -6.45 32.80
C ALA A 84 -60.22 -4.96 32.51
N ARG A 85 -60.89 -4.07 33.25
CA ARG A 85 -60.70 -2.61 33.11
C ARG A 85 -59.28 -2.19 33.48
N GLU A 86 -58.72 -2.71 34.56
CA GLU A 86 -57.35 -2.41 35.00
C GLU A 86 -56.32 -2.90 33.97
N LEU A 87 -56.49 -4.10 33.39
CA LEU A 87 -55.64 -4.61 32.32
C LEU A 87 -55.73 -3.76 31.04
N HIS A 88 -56.94 -3.30 30.69
CA HIS A 88 -57.11 -2.40 29.55
C HIS A 88 -56.45 -1.03 29.78
N ALA A 89 -56.57 -0.48 30.99
CA ALA A 89 -55.89 0.76 31.38
C ALA A 89 -54.36 0.60 31.32
N ALA A 90 -53.83 -0.46 31.94
CA ALA A 90 -52.40 -0.76 31.91
C ALA A 90 -51.87 -0.97 30.47
N ARG A 91 -52.66 -1.61 29.60
CA ARG A 91 -52.30 -1.78 28.18
C ARG A 91 -52.27 -0.45 27.43
N ALA A 92 -53.19 0.46 27.73
CA ALA A 92 -53.19 1.80 27.14
C ALA A 92 -51.96 2.62 27.61
N ASP A 93 -51.63 2.54 28.90
CA ASP A 93 -50.46 3.21 29.48
C ASP A 93 -49.15 2.68 28.88
N LEU A 94 -49.01 1.36 28.76
CA LEU A 94 -47.87 0.74 28.06
C LEU A 94 -47.78 1.19 26.60
N GLY A 95 -48.92 1.32 25.91
CA GLY A 95 -48.95 1.84 24.54
C GLY A 95 -48.49 3.30 24.45
N ARG A 96 -48.84 4.13 25.44
CA ARG A 96 -48.38 5.52 25.53
C ARG A 96 -46.88 5.59 25.80
N LEU A 97 -46.38 4.87 26.81
CA LEU A 97 -44.96 4.83 27.14
C LEU A 97 -44.12 4.29 25.96
N ALA A 98 -44.63 3.30 25.22
CA ALA A 98 -43.96 2.79 24.04
C ALA A 98 -43.84 3.85 22.93
N ARG A 99 -44.88 4.68 22.72
CA ARG A 99 -44.83 5.79 21.77
C ARG A 99 -43.89 6.91 22.22
N GLU A 100 -43.91 7.25 23.50
CA GLU A 100 -42.99 8.24 24.08
C GLU A 100 -41.53 7.77 23.96
N ALA A 101 -41.25 6.50 24.25
CA ALA A 101 -39.92 5.90 24.07
C ALA A 101 -39.51 5.82 22.59
N ALA A 102 -40.44 5.54 21.67
CA ALA A 102 -40.16 5.55 20.24
C ALA A 102 -39.85 6.96 19.73
N GLY A 103 -40.57 7.99 20.21
CA GLY A 103 -40.29 9.39 19.92
C GLY A 103 -38.91 9.81 20.43
N ALA A 104 -38.59 9.51 21.70
CA ALA A 104 -37.28 9.82 22.28
C ALA A 104 -36.12 9.15 21.54
N ARG A 105 -36.31 7.91 21.05
CA ARG A 105 -35.32 7.23 20.20
C ARG A 105 -35.13 7.92 18.86
N ALA A 106 -36.22 8.27 18.19
CA ALA A 106 -36.16 8.99 16.91
C ALA A 106 -35.44 10.34 17.06
N ASP A 107 -35.69 11.07 18.14
CA ASP A 107 -35.02 12.34 18.44
C ASP A 107 -33.52 12.14 18.72
N SER A 108 -33.16 11.09 19.48
CA SER A 108 -31.74 10.77 19.73
C SER A 108 -31.01 10.34 18.46
N ASP A 109 -31.67 9.58 17.58
CA ASP A 109 -31.09 9.14 16.32
C ASP A 109 -30.88 10.34 15.37
N ALA A 110 -31.85 11.26 15.31
CA ALA A 110 -31.73 12.50 14.55
C ALA A 110 -30.57 13.38 15.08
N ALA A 111 -30.43 13.50 16.41
CA ALA A 111 -29.33 14.22 17.02
C ALA A 111 -27.96 13.58 16.69
N LEU A 112 -27.85 12.25 16.79
CA LEU A 112 -26.64 11.51 16.43
C LEU A 112 -26.30 11.67 14.94
N GLN A 113 -27.29 11.57 14.05
CA GLN A 113 -27.08 11.78 12.62
C GLN A 113 -26.58 13.20 12.30
N SER A 114 -27.14 14.22 12.97
CA SER A 114 -26.67 15.60 12.81
C SER A 114 -25.24 15.79 13.32
N GLY A 115 -24.88 15.17 14.45
CA GLY A 115 -23.53 15.20 15.00
C GLY A 115 -22.53 14.49 14.09
N LEU A 116 -22.89 13.33 13.54
CA LEU A 116 -22.08 12.61 12.56
C LEU A 116 -21.90 13.39 11.26
N ALA A 117 -22.95 14.07 10.77
CA ALA A 117 -22.86 14.93 9.60
C ALA A 117 -21.91 16.13 9.83
N GLN A 118 -21.97 16.74 11.01
CA GLN A 118 -21.05 17.83 11.39
C GLN A 118 -19.60 17.34 11.48
N LEU A 119 -19.35 16.19 12.13
CA LEU A 119 -18.01 15.60 12.21
C LEU A 119 -17.46 15.27 10.82
N ARG A 120 -18.29 14.70 9.95
CA ARG A 120 -17.90 14.40 8.56
C ARG A 120 -17.52 15.67 7.80
N ALA A 121 -18.32 16.73 7.91
CA ALA A 121 -18.02 18.01 7.28
C ALA A 121 -16.72 18.63 7.83
N GLY A 122 -16.47 18.51 9.14
CA GLY A 122 -15.23 18.96 9.78
C GLY A 122 -14.01 18.21 9.26
N VAL A 123 -14.05 16.88 9.22
CA VAL A 123 -12.96 16.05 8.68
C VAL A 123 -12.72 16.34 7.20
N GLU A 124 -13.77 16.55 6.40
CA GLU A 124 -13.62 16.95 5.00
C GLU A 124 -12.98 18.33 4.83
N ALA A 125 -13.27 19.28 5.73
CA ALA A 125 -12.64 20.59 5.73
C ALA A 125 -11.15 20.50 6.12
N GLU A 126 -10.82 19.80 7.20
CA GLU A 126 -9.43 19.62 7.65
C GLU A 126 -8.60 18.86 6.62
N THR A 127 -9.15 17.79 6.01
CA THR A 127 -8.44 17.04 4.98
C THR A 127 -8.19 17.87 3.71
N ARG A 128 -9.08 18.80 3.36
CA ARG A 128 -8.84 19.76 2.26
C ARG A 128 -7.73 20.75 2.61
N GLU A 129 -7.71 21.26 3.84
CA GLU A 129 -6.67 22.18 4.31
C GLU A 129 -5.29 21.50 4.35
N VAL A 130 -5.20 20.31 4.96
CA VAL A 130 -3.98 19.51 5.00
C VAL A 130 -3.51 19.18 3.58
N ARG A 131 -4.42 18.78 2.68
CA ARG A 131 -4.06 18.53 1.27
C ARG A 131 -3.54 19.78 0.59
N ALA A 132 -4.17 20.93 0.79
CA ALA A 132 -3.73 22.20 0.21
C ALA A 132 -2.33 22.58 0.74
N HIS A 133 -2.10 22.46 2.05
CA HIS A 133 -0.81 22.73 2.69
C HIS A 133 0.29 21.81 2.14
N VAL A 134 0.08 20.49 2.14
CA VAL A 134 1.03 19.50 1.62
C VAL A 134 1.32 19.76 0.14
N SER A 135 0.31 20.06 -0.68
CA SER A 135 0.52 20.37 -2.10
C SER A 135 1.35 21.65 -2.30
N GLY A 136 1.17 22.64 -1.44
CA GLY A 136 1.96 23.87 -1.44
C GLY A 136 3.42 23.63 -1.06
N GLU A 137 3.68 22.84 -0.03
CA GLU A 137 5.05 22.48 0.38
C GLU A 137 5.76 21.63 -0.66
N VAL A 138 5.11 20.58 -1.18
CA VAL A 138 5.66 19.74 -2.25
C VAL A 138 5.97 20.59 -3.49
N GLY A 139 5.12 21.57 -3.83
CA GLY A 139 5.39 22.50 -4.92
C GLY A 139 6.60 23.42 -4.66
N ARG A 140 6.80 23.89 -3.42
CA ARG A 140 7.97 24.70 -3.05
C ARG A 140 9.26 23.89 -3.10
N GLU A 141 9.26 22.69 -2.53
CA GLU A 141 10.41 21.79 -2.57
C GLU A 141 10.74 21.33 -3.99
N GLY A 142 9.71 21.02 -4.80
CA GLY A 142 9.89 20.73 -6.22
C GLY A 142 10.57 21.86 -6.98
N LYS A 143 10.17 23.11 -6.73
CA LYS A 143 10.84 24.30 -7.31
C LYS A 143 12.29 24.42 -6.83
N LYS A 144 12.57 24.23 -5.54
CA LYS A 144 13.95 24.24 -4.99
C LYS A 144 14.83 23.17 -5.63
N LEU A 145 14.35 21.93 -5.72
CA LEU A 145 15.06 20.82 -6.36
C LEU A 145 15.31 21.11 -7.84
N SER A 146 14.33 21.64 -8.57
CA SER A 146 14.52 22.02 -9.97
C SER A 146 15.59 23.11 -10.15
N ALA A 147 15.64 24.09 -9.25
CA ALA A 147 16.66 25.14 -9.26
C ALA A 147 18.06 24.58 -8.93
N LEU A 148 18.16 23.67 -7.96
CA LEU A 148 19.41 22.98 -7.62
C LEU A 148 19.91 22.12 -8.77
N LEU A 149 19.03 21.39 -9.46
CA LEU A 149 19.39 20.60 -10.65
C LEU A 149 19.87 21.50 -11.79
N ALA A 150 19.21 22.63 -12.04
CA ALA A 150 19.65 23.60 -13.03
C ALA A 150 21.02 24.21 -12.69
N ALA A 151 21.25 24.53 -11.41
CA ALA A 151 22.54 25.02 -10.93
C ALA A 151 23.65 23.95 -11.07
N ALA A 152 23.37 22.70 -10.69
CA ALA A 152 24.31 21.59 -10.83
C ALA A 152 24.69 21.34 -12.30
N ARG A 153 23.73 21.44 -13.22
CA ARG A 153 23.99 21.33 -14.66
C ARG A 153 24.94 22.42 -15.16
N ARG A 154 24.73 23.68 -14.76
CA ARG A 154 25.64 24.79 -15.11
C ARG A 154 27.06 24.56 -14.60
N VAL A 155 27.20 24.10 -13.35
CA VAL A 155 28.52 23.78 -12.77
C VAL A 155 29.19 22.63 -13.51
N ALA A 156 28.43 21.63 -13.98
CA ALA A 156 28.98 20.56 -14.81
C ALA A 156 29.48 21.08 -16.16
N GLU A 157 28.69 21.93 -16.84
CA GLU A 157 29.06 22.56 -18.11
C GLU A 157 30.32 23.44 -17.97
N GLU A 158 30.43 24.22 -16.87
CA GLU A 158 31.62 25.01 -16.55
C GLU A 158 32.85 24.13 -16.32
N ARG A 159 32.70 23.02 -15.59
CA ARG A 159 33.79 22.07 -15.33
C ARG A 159 34.25 21.37 -16.61
N GLU A 160 33.33 21.00 -17.49
CA GLU A 160 33.67 20.42 -18.80
C GLU A 160 34.39 21.44 -19.68
N GLY A 161 33.94 22.69 -19.70
CA GLY A 161 34.62 23.78 -20.40
C GLY A 161 36.06 23.98 -19.90
N ALA A 162 36.25 24.00 -18.58
CA ALA A 162 37.56 24.12 -17.96
C ALA A 162 38.47 22.93 -18.28
N ARG A 163 37.93 21.70 -18.30
CA ARG A 163 38.70 20.50 -18.69
C ARG A 163 39.16 20.57 -20.14
N ARG A 164 38.28 20.96 -21.07
CA ARG A 164 38.65 21.11 -22.49
C ARG A 164 39.72 22.18 -22.68
N ALA A 165 39.58 23.32 -22.01
CA ALA A 165 40.59 24.38 -22.07
C ALA A 165 41.96 23.91 -21.56
N TRP A 166 41.98 23.15 -20.46
CA TRP A 166 43.20 22.57 -19.91
C TRP A 166 43.80 21.51 -20.83
N GLU A 167 43.00 20.63 -21.43
CA GLU A 167 43.47 19.64 -22.40
C GLU A 167 44.09 20.30 -23.64
N GLU A 168 43.53 21.41 -24.11
CA GLU A 168 44.11 22.19 -25.19
C GLU A 168 45.42 22.86 -24.79
N GLU A 169 45.52 23.41 -23.58
CA GLU A 169 46.75 23.99 -23.04
C GLU A 169 47.86 22.93 -22.94
N VAL A 170 47.56 21.78 -22.35
CA VAL A 170 48.49 20.65 -22.29
C VAL A 170 48.91 20.19 -23.69
N ARG A 171 47.98 20.13 -24.64
CA ARG A 171 48.31 19.76 -26.03
C ARG A 171 49.23 20.80 -26.69
N ARG A 172 49.03 22.09 -26.43
CA ARG A 172 49.92 23.17 -26.91
C ARG A 172 51.30 23.04 -26.29
N ASP A 173 51.40 22.87 -24.97
CA ASP A 173 52.66 22.75 -24.24
C ASP A 173 53.48 21.55 -24.71
N VAL A 174 52.83 20.39 -24.87
CA VAL A 174 53.47 19.18 -25.43
C VAL A 174 53.97 19.46 -26.85
N GLY A 175 53.19 20.15 -27.67
CA GLY A 175 53.61 20.57 -29.01
C GLY A 175 54.87 21.45 -29.00
N VAL A 176 54.93 22.44 -28.09
CA VAL A 176 56.10 23.31 -27.92
C VAL A 176 57.32 22.48 -27.50
N LEU A 177 57.20 21.63 -26.47
CA LEU A 177 58.29 20.80 -25.98
C LEU A 177 58.82 19.84 -27.05
N LEU A 178 57.94 19.24 -27.86
CA LEU A 178 58.34 18.38 -28.97
C LEU A 178 59.09 19.18 -30.05
N SER A 179 58.61 20.38 -30.39
CA SER A 179 59.27 21.24 -31.37
C SER A 179 60.66 21.71 -30.89
N GLU A 180 60.79 22.09 -29.62
CA GLU A 180 62.07 22.44 -29.02
C GLU A 180 63.02 21.24 -28.97
N ASN A 181 62.50 20.05 -28.65
CA ASN A 181 63.31 18.82 -28.65
C ASN A 181 63.84 18.50 -30.04
N LEU A 182 63.01 18.64 -31.08
CA LEU A 182 63.43 18.46 -32.46
C LEU A 182 64.51 19.48 -32.85
N VAL A 183 64.33 20.76 -32.51
CA VAL A 183 65.34 21.80 -32.76
C VAL A 183 66.66 21.44 -32.07
N ARG A 184 66.63 21.07 -30.78
CA ARG A 184 67.85 20.67 -30.05
C ARG A 184 68.53 19.45 -30.66
N ARG A 185 67.76 18.45 -31.12
CA ARG A 185 68.30 17.26 -31.80
C ARG A 185 68.99 17.63 -33.11
N THR A 186 68.37 18.48 -33.93
CA THR A 186 68.96 18.92 -35.20
C THR A 186 70.23 19.74 -34.98
N GLN A 187 70.25 20.62 -33.97
CA GLN A 187 71.45 21.37 -33.57
C GLN A 187 72.57 20.42 -33.13
N PHE A 188 72.26 19.48 -32.24
CA PHE A 188 73.24 18.51 -31.75
C PHE A 188 73.76 17.59 -32.86
N ALA A 189 72.91 17.18 -33.81
CA ALA A 189 73.33 16.41 -34.98
C ALA A 189 74.28 17.22 -35.88
N ALA A 190 74.03 18.52 -36.06
CA ALA A 190 74.92 19.40 -36.81
C ALA A 190 76.29 19.54 -36.13
N GLU A 191 76.32 19.76 -34.81
CA GLU A 191 77.56 19.84 -34.02
C GLU A 191 78.36 18.53 -34.09
N LEU A 192 77.68 17.38 -33.99
CA LEU A 192 78.33 16.07 -34.13
C LEU A 192 78.92 15.84 -35.51
N ARG A 193 78.28 16.33 -36.58
CA ARG A 193 78.83 16.28 -37.93
C ARG A 193 80.08 17.13 -38.06
N GLU A 194 80.05 18.36 -37.54
CA GLU A 194 81.21 19.25 -37.56
C GLU A 194 82.39 18.62 -36.83
N LEU A 195 82.14 18.05 -35.64
CA LEU A 195 83.16 17.32 -34.88
C LEU A 195 83.69 16.09 -35.66
N SER A 196 82.80 15.32 -36.29
CA SER A 196 83.21 14.17 -37.10
C SER A 196 84.10 14.55 -38.27
N ARG A 197 83.80 15.68 -38.92
CA ARG A 197 84.60 16.24 -40.01
C ARG A 197 85.96 16.69 -39.52
N ALA A 198 86.02 17.43 -38.41
CA ALA A 198 87.28 17.84 -37.79
C ALA A 198 88.15 16.63 -37.38
N LEU A 199 87.54 15.54 -36.88
CA LEU A 199 88.26 14.30 -36.58
C LEU A 199 88.77 13.58 -37.83
N ALA A 200 88.00 13.58 -38.92
CA ALA A 200 88.45 13.02 -40.19
C ALA A 200 89.62 13.83 -40.79
N ASP A 201 89.53 15.16 -40.73
CA ASP A 201 90.56 16.08 -41.22
C ASP A 201 91.86 15.96 -40.38
N THR A 202 91.76 15.84 -39.06
CA THR A 202 92.94 15.60 -38.19
C THR A 202 93.57 14.23 -38.47
N ALA A 203 92.77 13.18 -38.67
CA ALA A 203 93.29 11.86 -39.06
C ALA A 203 94.01 11.91 -40.41
N ALA A 204 93.45 12.61 -41.41
CA ALA A 204 94.07 12.80 -42.72
C ALA A 204 95.38 13.61 -42.62
N PHE A 205 95.39 14.68 -41.82
CA PHE A 205 96.60 15.48 -41.57
C PHE A 205 97.71 14.65 -40.92
N ILE A 206 97.41 13.88 -39.86
CA ILE A 206 98.40 13.03 -39.20
C ILE A 206 98.98 12.02 -40.20
N GLN A 207 98.13 11.40 -41.03
CA GLN A 207 98.57 10.47 -42.07
C GLN A 207 99.49 11.17 -43.10
N GLU A 208 99.14 12.38 -43.53
CA GLU A 208 99.97 13.17 -44.44
C GLU A 208 101.34 13.52 -43.82
N VAL A 209 101.35 13.96 -42.56
CA VAL A 209 102.58 14.26 -41.82
C VAL A 209 103.47 13.00 -41.71
N GLU A 210 102.88 11.83 -41.44
CA GLU A 210 103.62 10.57 -41.39
C GLU A 210 104.23 10.20 -42.74
N MET A 211 103.48 10.37 -43.83
CA MET A 211 103.97 10.13 -45.19
C MET A 211 105.14 11.08 -45.53
N ARG A 212 105.04 12.37 -45.17
CA ARG A 212 106.11 13.36 -45.42
C ARG A 212 107.39 13.08 -44.62
N GLN A 213 107.26 12.51 -43.43
CA GLN A 213 108.40 12.14 -42.57
C GLN A 213 109.02 10.77 -42.92
N GLY A 214 108.49 10.06 -43.92
CA GLY A 214 109.02 8.76 -44.36
C GLY A 214 108.70 7.59 -43.42
N TRP A 215 107.70 7.72 -42.55
CA TRP A 215 107.24 6.60 -41.73
C TRP A 215 106.44 5.64 -42.62
N PRO A 216 106.85 4.36 -42.77
CA PRO A 216 106.07 3.40 -43.55
C PRO A 216 104.72 3.13 -42.87
N PRO A 217 103.61 3.08 -43.63
CA PRO A 217 102.29 2.80 -43.07
C PRO A 217 102.32 1.43 -42.40
N ARG A 218 102.06 1.41 -41.08
CA ARG A 218 101.98 0.15 -40.35
C ARG A 218 100.62 -0.49 -40.62
N PRO A 219 100.57 -1.79 -40.99
CA PRO A 219 99.32 -2.48 -41.26
C PRO A 219 98.44 -2.63 -40.01
N GLU A 220 99.04 -2.58 -38.82
CA GLU A 220 98.31 -2.52 -37.55
C GLU A 220 98.41 -1.11 -36.95
N ASP A 221 97.26 -0.49 -36.71
CA ASP A 221 97.00 0.90 -36.32
C ASP A 221 97.62 1.30 -34.97
N GLY A 222 98.95 1.31 -34.91
CA GLY A 222 99.71 1.58 -33.68
C GLY A 222 99.58 3.02 -33.17
N ARG A 223 99.20 3.96 -34.04
CA ARG A 223 99.12 5.40 -33.72
C ARG A 223 97.68 5.93 -33.63
N GLY A 224 96.69 5.06 -33.84
CA GLY A 224 95.29 5.37 -33.64
C GLY A 224 94.67 6.26 -34.72
N ILE A 225 95.31 6.41 -35.88
CA ILE A 225 94.76 7.17 -37.02
C ILE A 225 93.49 6.49 -37.51
N GLU A 226 93.51 5.16 -37.61
CA GLU A 226 92.34 4.41 -38.07
C GLU A 226 91.25 4.38 -36.99
N ARG A 227 91.63 4.36 -35.69
CA ARG A 227 90.68 4.60 -34.59
C ARG A 227 89.98 5.95 -34.71
N THR A 228 90.71 7.03 -34.99
CA THR A 228 90.13 8.37 -35.17
C THR A 228 89.20 8.43 -36.38
N ARG A 229 89.59 7.82 -37.51
CA ARG A 229 88.74 7.71 -38.71
C ARG A 229 87.46 6.92 -38.44
N ARG A 230 87.55 5.77 -37.76
CA ARG A 230 86.38 4.97 -37.36
C ARG A 230 85.49 5.70 -36.37
N LEU A 231 86.06 6.48 -35.45
CA LEU A 231 85.29 7.32 -34.52
C LEU A 231 84.54 8.41 -35.29
N ALA A 232 85.19 9.09 -36.23
CA ALA A 232 84.55 10.07 -37.10
C ALA A 232 83.37 9.45 -37.87
N GLN A 233 83.56 8.28 -38.50
CA GLN A 233 82.50 7.56 -39.21
C GLN A 233 81.33 7.18 -38.29
N ARG A 234 81.61 6.75 -37.05
CA ARG A 234 80.56 6.43 -36.06
C ARG A 234 79.77 7.66 -35.64
N LEU A 235 80.45 8.79 -35.39
CA LEU A 235 79.79 10.04 -35.04
C LEU A 235 78.92 10.55 -36.19
N GLN A 236 79.40 10.42 -37.43
CA GLN A 236 78.64 10.78 -38.61
C GLN A 236 77.39 9.91 -38.79
N ALA A 237 77.51 8.58 -38.68
CA ALA A 237 76.37 7.67 -38.74
C ALA A 237 75.36 7.93 -37.60
N PHE A 238 75.86 8.27 -36.40
CA PHE A 238 75.00 8.61 -35.27
C PHE A 238 74.23 9.92 -35.50
N ALA A 239 74.89 10.94 -36.06
CA ALA A 239 74.23 12.18 -36.45
C ALA A 239 73.16 11.97 -37.53
N GLU A 240 73.43 11.12 -38.53
CA GLU A 240 72.45 10.72 -39.55
C GLU A 240 71.25 9.96 -38.95
N THR A 241 71.50 9.10 -37.96
CA THR A 241 70.43 8.38 -37.25
C THR A 241 69.53 9.32 -36.45
N MET A 242 70.10 10.36 -35.84
CA MET A 242 69.34 11.37 -35.10
C MET A 242 68.45 12.24 -36.01
N GLU A 243 68.87 12.49 -37.25
CA GLU A 243 68.02 13.20 -38.24
C GLU A 243 66.97 12.30 -38.87
N MET A 244 67.27 11.03 -39.09
CA MET A 244 66.33 10.09 -39.69
C MET A 244 65.24 9.63 -38.76
N GLN A 245 65.35 9.84 -37.44
CA GLN A 245 64.28 9.45 -36.53
C GLN A 245 63.04 10.29 -36.86
N PRO A 246 62.01 9.70 -37.50
CA PRO A 246 60.87 10.45 -37.97
C PRO A 246 60.20 11.09 -36.76
N ALA A 247 59.72 12.32 -36.94
CA ALA A 247 58.87 12.95 -35.94
C ALA A 247 57.82 11.93 -35.49
N PRO A 248 57.57 11.78 -34.17
CA PRO A 248 56.59 10.82 -33.68
C PRO A 248 55.30 11.05 -34.48
N PRO A 249 54.61 9.96 -34.91
CA PRO A 249 53.42 10.06 -35.74
C PRO A 249 52.53 11.10 -35.09
N GLN A 250 52.32 12.22 -35.79
CA GLN A 250 51.50 13.29 -35.25
C GLN A 250 50.19 12.63 -34.85
N PRO A 251 49.69 12.88 -33.63
CA PRO A 251 48.44 12.29 -33.18
C PRO A 251 47.45 12.57 -34.28
N GLN A 252 47.07 11.51 -35.00
CA GLN A 252 46.09 11.61 -36.06
C GLN A 252 44.93 12.28 -35.36
N HIS A 253 44.61 13.48 -35.82
CA HIS A 253 43.55 14.28 -35.25
C HIS A 253 42.30 13.45 -35.53
N ASP A 254 41.96 12.56 -34.60
CA ASP A 254 40.69 11.87 -34.55
C ASP A 254 39.72 13.03 -34.41
N VAL A 255 39.23 13.47 -35.58
CA VAL A 255 38.19 14.47 -35.68
C VAL A 255 37.11 13.91 -34.77
N PRO A 256 36.82 14.56 -33.62
CA PRO A 256 35.86 14.04 -32.67
C PRO A 256 34.63 13.73 -33.49
N GLY A 257 34.30 12.43 -33.54
CA GLY A 257 33.48 11.86 -34.58
C GLY A 257 32.34 12.80 -34.90
N GLU A 258 32.17 13.10 -36.20
CA GLU A 258 30.86 13.43 -36.72
C GLU A 258 29.90 12.46 -36.04
N VAL A 259 29.22 12.96 -35.00
CA VAL A 259 28.17 12.26 -34.32
C VAL A 259 27.20 12.02 -35.45
N ASN A 260 27.22 10.79 -35.96
CA ASN A 260 26.36 10.31 -37.02
C ASN A 260 24.98 10.73 -36.55
N LYS A 261 24.49 11.81 -37.16
CA LYS A 261 23.30 12.50 -36.73
C LYS A 261 22.22 11.57 -37.21
N ASP A 262 21.86 10.60 -36.36
CA ASP A 262 20.83 9.61 -36.64
C ASP A 262 19.64 10.36 -37.25
N PRO A 263 19.30 10.13 -38.53
CA PRO A 263 18.17 10.80 -39.17
C PRO A 263 16.81 10.24 -38.66
N SER A 264 16.74 9.80 -37.40
CA SER A 264 15.56 9.24 -36.76
C SER A 264 14.83 10.25 -35.88
N GLU A 265 14.78 11.53 -36.29
CA GLU A 265 13.62 12.37 -35.95
C GLU A 265 12.45 11.89 -36.81
N GLY A 266 11.86 10.78 -36.37
CA GLY A 266 10.57 10.34 -36.85
C GLY A 266 9.53 11.40 -36.51
N ASN A 267 8.97 12.00 -37.56
CA ASN A 267 7.66 12.65 -37.55
C ASN A 267 6.66 11.75 -36.81
N ILE A 268 6.34 12.11 -35.57
CA ILE A 268 5.10 11.70 -34.92
C ILE A 268 4.13 12.87 -35.07
N ASP A 269 3.73 13.11 -36.32
CA ASP A 269 2.44 13.71 -36.63
C ASP A 269 1.40 12.57 -36.54
N GLU A 270 1.09 12.12 -35.32
CA GLU A 270 -0.14 11.36 -35.09
C GLU A 270 -1.32 12.33 -34.97
N ASP A 271 -1.79 12.67 -36.15
CA ASP A 271 -3.18 12.78 -36.52
C ASP A 271 -4.12 11.95 -35.62
N LYS A 272 -4.76 12.59 -34.63
CA LYS A 272 -6.03 12.11 -34.06
C LYS A 272 -7.04 13.23 -33.94
N LYS A 273 -7.76 13.42 -35.06
CA LYS A 273 -9.18 13.80 -35.09
C LYS A 273 -10.02 12.81 -34.28
N ALA A 274 -10.89 13.35 -33.42
CA ALA A 274 -12.30 12.98 -33.17
C ALA A 274 -12.66 13.25 -31.70
#